data_AF-M4C1U4-F1
#
_entry.id   AF-M4C1U4-F1
#
_cell.length_a   1.000
_cell.length_b   1.000
_cell.length_c   1.000
_cell.angle_alpha   90.00
_cell.angle_beta   90.00
_cell.angle_gamma   90.00
#
_symmetry.space_group_name_H-M   'P 1'
#
loop_
_entity.id
_entity.type
_entity.pdbx_description
1 polymer ?
#
loop_
_entity_poly.entity_id
_entity_poly.type
_entity_poly.pdbx_seq_one_letter_code
_entity_poly.pdbx_strand_id
1 'polypeptide(L)' 'MGITGFAVGTVMGLSTKIGSNVLQKVPYMRHPWEHVLLMGVGAGLGSYLQSKYHRDLEEVEELRQYLERRSEDNKET' A
#
# COMPACT_ATOMS: atom_id res chain seq x y z
N MET A 1 -2.03 -8.53 9.04
CA MET A 1 -2.71 -8.12 7.79
C MET A 1 -3.78 -7.12 8.13
N GLY A 2 -3.54 -5.83 7.89
CA GLY A 2 -4.55 -4.81 8.13
C GLY A 2 -5.59 -4.82 7.01
N ILE A 3 -6.86 -4.67 7.37
CA ILE A 3 -7.95 -4.50 6.41
C ILE A 3 -7.79 -3.16 5.66
N THR A 4 -7.00 -2.24 6.22
CA THR A 4 -6.75 -0.89 5.71
C THR A 4 -6.09 -0.88 4.33
N GLY A 5 -4.97 -1.60 4.13
CA GLY A 5 -4.29 -1.65 2.83
C GLY A 5 -5.13 -2.33 1.77
N PHE A 6 -5.87 -3.38 2.15
CA PHE A 6 -6.86 -4.03 1.29
C PHE A 6 -7.95 -3.05 0.86
N ALA A 7 -8.60 -2.36 1.81
CA ALA A 7 -9.69 -1.43 1.54
C ALA A 7 -9.23 -0.23 0.70
N VAL A 8 -8.08 0.36 1.04
CA VAL A 8 -7.47 1.47 0.28
C VAL A 8 -7.13 1.02 -1.14
N GLY A 9 -6.53 -0.15 -1.28
CA GLY A 9 -6.21 -0.73 -2.59
C GLY A 9 -7.47 -0.98 -3.44
N THR A 10 -8.54 -1.50 -2.82
CA THR A 10 -9.82 -1.76 -3.49
C THR A 10 -10.45 -0.45 -4.00
N VAL A 11 -10.50 0.58 -3.16
CA VAL A 11 -11.04 1.90 -3.51
C VAL A 11 -10.20 2.57 -4.59
N MET A 12 -8.88 2.45 -4.53
CA MET A 12 -7.98 2.96 -5.57
C MET A 12 -8.19 2.25 -6.92
N GLY A 13 -8.39 0.93 -6.90
CA GLY A 13 -8.74 0.17 -8.10
C GLY A 13 -10.08 0.62 -8.68
N LEU A 14 -11.10 0.81 -7.84
CA LEU A 14 -12.39 1.33 -8.26
C LEU A 14 -12.30 2.74 -8.85
N SER A 15 -11.63 3.66 -8.16
CA SER A 15 -11.51 5.06 -8.57
C SER A 15 -10.74 5.18 -9.89
N THR A 16 -9.72 4.36 -10.10
CA THR A 16 -8.96 4.30 -11.36
C THR A 16 -9.87 3.93 -12.54
N LYS A 17 -10.75 2.93 -12.37
CA LYS A 17 -11.64 2.49 -13.45
C LYS A 17 -12.75 3.51 -13.73
N ILE A 18 -13.35 4.07 -12.68
CA ILE A 18 -14.35 5.14 -12.79
C ILE A 18 -13.71 6.36 -13.47
N GLY A 19 -12.51 6.76 -13.06
CA GLY A 19 -11.76 7.86 -13.67
C GLY A 19 -11.48 7.63 -15.16
N SER A 20 -11.12 6.41 -15.56
CA SER A 20 -10.94 6.05 -16.97
C SER A 20 -12.23 6.23 -17.78
N ASN A 21 -13.36 5.80 -17.25
CA ASN A 21 -14.66 5.93 -17.91
C ASN A 21 -15.12 7.40 -18.01
N VAL A 22 -14.83 8.21 -16.97
CA VAL A 22 -15.06 9.66 -16.98
C VAL A 22 -14.27 10.35 -18.09
N LEU A 23 -12.98 10.04 -18.21
CA LEU A 23 -12.12 10.63 -19.24
C LEU A 23 -12.58 10.26 -20.65
N GLN A 24 -13.10 9.04 -20.83
CA GLN A 24 -13.66 8.57 -22.10
C GLN A 24 -15.09 9.06 -22.38
N LYS A 25 -15.70 9.81 -21.44
CA LYS A 25 -17.11 10.26 -21.51
C LYS A 25 -18.11 9.13 -21.75
N VAL A 26 -17.80 7.92 -21.30
CA VAL A 26 -18.67 6.74 -21.38
C VAL A 26 -19.39 6.53 -20.04
N PRO A 27 -20.57 5.88 -20.02
CA PRO A 27 -21.28 5.62 -18.78
C PRO A 27 -20.39 4.92 -17.75
N TYR A 28 -20.48 5.37 -16.50
CA TYR A 28 -19.58 5.00 -15.41
C TYR A 28 -19.39 3.49 -15.24
N MET A 29 -20.42 2.68 -15.48
CA MET A 29 -20.40 1.23 -15.29
C MET A 29 -20.63 0.47 -16.61
N ARG A 30 -20.08 0.97 -17.73
CA ARG A 30 -20.21 0.29 -19.04
C ARG A 30 -19.79 -1.19 -19.01
N HIS A 31 -18.71 -1.48 -18.28
CA HIS A 31 -18.22 -2.84 -18.06
C HIS A 31 -18.00 -3.11 -16.56
N PRO A 32 -19.02 -3.61 -15.84
CA PRO A 32 -18.96 -3.75 -14.39
C PRO A 32 -17.91 -4.78 -13.94
N TRP A 33 -17.68 -5.83 -14.72
CA TRP A 33 -16.65 -6.85 -14.43
C TRP A 33 -15.22 -6.29 -14.41
N GLU A 34 -14.93 -5.28 -15.23
CA GLU A 34 -13.62 -4.63 -15.24
C GLU A 34 -13.37 -3.87 -13.94
N HIS A 35 -14.42 -3.37 -13.28
CA HIS A 35 -14.31 -2.71 -11.98
C HIS A 35 -13.97 -3.73 -10.90
N VAL A 36 -14.60 -4.90 -10.92
CA VAL A 36 -14.30 -5.99 -9.99
C VAL A 36 -12.87 -6.50 -10.17
N LEU A 37 -12.40 -6.62 -11.43
CA LEU A 37 -11.03 -7.01 -11.72
C LEU A 37 -10.03 -5.96 -11.18
N LEU A 38 -10.26 -4.68 -11.47
CA LEU A 38 -9.35 -3.61 -11.03
C LEU A 38 -9.40 -3.41 -9.50
N MET A 39 -10.56 -3.59 -8.87
CA MET A 39 -10.70 -3.66 -7.42
C MET A 39 -9.87 -4.81 -6.83
N GLY A 40 -9.96 -6.01 -7.39
CA GLY A 40 -9.21 -7.18 -6.91
C GLY A 40 -7.70 -7.00 -7.05
N VAL A 41 -7.25 -6.48 -8.20
CA VAL A 41 -5.84 -6.13 -8.42
C VAL A 41 -5.38 -5.03 -7.44
N GLY A 42 -6.18 -3.98 -7.30
CA GLY A 42 -5.90 -2.88 -6.37
C GLY A 42 -5.81 -3.37 -4.92
N ALA A 43 -6.73 -4.24 -4.49
CA ALA A 43 -6.74 -4.81 -3.15
C ALA A 43 -5.51 -5.68 -2.86
N GLY A 44 -5.09 -6.49 -3.84
CA GLY A 44 -3.85 -7.28 -3.76
C GLY A 44 -2.61 -6.40 -3.64
N LEU A 45 -2.51 -5.37 -4.49
CA LEU A 45 -1.40 -4.41 -4.45
C LEU A 45 -1.38 -3.59 -3.15
N GLY A 46 -2.54 -3.14 -2.66
CA GLY A 46 -2.64 -2.41 -1.40
C GLY A 46 -2.24 -3.27 -0.20
N SER A 47 -2.62 -4.55 -0.20
CA SER A 47 -2.21 -5.51 0.84
C SER A 47 -0.70 -5.80 0.80
N TYR A 48 -0.13 -5.92 -0.40
CA TYR A 48 1.30 -6.11 -0.60
C TYR A 48 2.10 -4.89 -0.12
N LEU A 49 1.70 -3.68 -0.52
CA LEU A 49 2.35 -2.43 -0.11
C LEU A 49 2.28 -2.23 1.40
N GLN A 50 1.14 -2.51 2.02
CA GLN A 50 1.03 -2.44 3.47
C GLN A 50 1.98 -3.42 4.17
N SER A 51 2.08 -4.65 3.67
CA SER A 51 2.98 -5.65 4.25
C SER A 51 4.45 -5.24 4.11
N LYS A 52 4.81 -4.63 2.97
CA LYS A 52 6.16 -4.07 2.76
C LYS A 52 6.43 -2.91 3.70
N TYR A 53 5.49 -1.98 3.86
CA TYR A 53 5.64 -0.83 4.74
C TYR A 53 5.90 -1.23 6.20
N HIS A 54 5.21 -2.26 6.70
CA HIS A 54 5.45 -2.76 8.05
C HIS A 54 6.84 -3.38 8.21
N ARG A 55 7.32 -4.11 7.21
CA ARG A 55 8.70 -4.66 7.21
C ARG A 55 9.75 -3.56 7.20
N ASP A 56 9.58 -2.57 6.33
CA ASP A 56 10.52 -1.45 6.23
C ASP A 56 10.57 -0.66 7.56
N LEU A 57 9.46 -0.56 8.29
CA LEU A 57 9.44 0.05 9.63
C LEU A 57 10.20 -0.77 10.67
N GLU A 58 10.04 -2.09 10.69
CA GLU A 58 10.78 -2.99 11.59
C GLU A 58 12.30 -2.88 11.33
N GLU A 59 12.71 -2.91 10.06
CA GLU A 59 14.12 -2.76 9.68
C GLU A 59 14.70 -1.41 10.15
N VAL A 60 13.95 -0.31 10.02
CA VAL A 60 14.38 1.02 10.49
C VAL A 60 14.51 1.06 12.01
N GLU A 61 13.62 0.39 12.74
CA GLU A 61 13.67 0.34 14.20
C GLU A 61 14.87 -0.48 14.69
N GLU A 62 15.16 -1.62 14.07
CA GLU A 62 16.36 -2.42 14.34
C GLU A 62 17.64 -1.64 14.08
N LEU A 63 17.72 -0.94 12.94
CA LEU A 63 18.87 -0.09 12.60
C LEU A 63 19.07 1.03 13.63
N ARG A 64 17.97 1.62 14.12
CA ARG A 64 18.03 2.66 15.14
C ARG A 64 18.60 2.13 16.45
N GLN A 65 18.16 0.96 16.90
CA GLN A 65 18.68 0.30 18.11
C GLN A 65 20.17 -0.06 17.97
N TYR A 66 20.59 -0.53 16.79
CA TYR A 66 22.00 -0.82 16.52
C TYR A 66 22.88 0.44 16.59
N LEU A 67 22.41 1.56 16.02
CA LEU A 67 23.12 2.84 16.08
C LEU A 67 23.22 3.39 17.51
N GLU A 68 22.16 3.25 18.30
CA GLU A 68 22.14 3.69 19.70
C GLU A 68 23.17 2.89 20.52
N ARG A 69 23.18 1.56 20.40
CA ARG A 69 24.19 0.69 21.05
C ARG A 69 25.62 1.08 20.66
N ARG A 70 25.88 1.28 19.37
CA ARG A 70 27.20 1.74 18.88
C ARG A 70 27.60 3.11 19.43
N SER A 71 26.64 3.99 19.66
CA SER A 71 26.90 5.32 20.20
C SER A 71 27.26 5.31 21.68
N GLU A 72 26.72 4.35 22.44
CA GLU A 72 27.05 4.13 23.86
C GLU A 72 28.45 3.56 24.00
N ASP A 73 28.80 2.52 23.23
CA ASP A 73 30.15 1.94 23.21
C ASP A 73 31.23 3.00 22.92
N ASN A 74 30.95 3.93 21.99
CA ASN A 74 31.90 4.99 21.60
C ASN A 74 32.03 6.13 22.64
N LYS A 75 31.12 6.24 23.61
CA LYS A 75 31.22 7.23 24.70
C LYS A 75 31.98 6.69 25.91
N GLU A 76 32.08 5.36 26.05
CA GLU A 76 32.82 4.70 27.14
C GLU A 76 34.33 4.53 26.85
N THR A 77 34.76 4.66 25.59
CA THR A 77 36.17 4.79 25.17
C THR A 77 36.61 6.24 25.05
#